data_AF-A0A7L3FDJ7-F1
#
_entry.id   AF-A0A7L3FDJ7-F1
#
_cell.length_a   1.000
_cell.length_b   1.000
_cell.length_c   1.000
_cell.angle_alpha   90.00
_cell.angle_beta   90.00
_cell.angle_gamma   90.00
#
_symmetry.space_group_name_H-M   'P 1'
#
loop_
_entity.id
_entity.type
_entity.pdbx_description
1 polymer ?
#
loop_
_entity_poly.entity_id
_entity_poly.type
_entity_poly.pdbx_seq_one_letter_code
_entity_poly.pdbx_strand_id
1 'polypeptide(L)'
;MSINCGLKLLGRNCTFFHLASLTKQQKNFISKGLRCLLNAPDIEVYKNAHYPSGRFCFQSSQPLGAKIKSLEINSVGRLPHHFSALSIQTIRSFHTSSSFQAAPVGLFWIIVKPAQKLLAIILGRSIRKWWKALPPNKRELFKESARKNKWKILLGLSSLGVLFVVFYFTHLEETPITGRARLLVFGKEHFRELSQMEYNMWMEEFESQMLPETDARYQVVEKIVRHLLESNKDIPQVLDVEWVIHVVDKSEVNAFVFPNGQVFVFTGLLNAVSDIHQLSFILGHEIAHAVLEHAVKKASLVHFLDFLSLIFLTMIWAICPRDSLAILGQWIQSKLQEFVFDRPYSRRLEAEADKVGLQFAAKACVDVRASSVFWQQMELAEIIQGQPKLPEWLSTHPSHENRSEHLDRLIPEVSRVEE
;
A
#
# COMPACT_ATOMS: atom_id res chain seq x y z
N MET A 1 3.28 3.35 -58.76
CA MET A 1 3.51 4.81 -58.83
C MET A 1 2.90 5.42 -57.57
N SER A 2 3.76 6.01 -56.72
CA SER A 2 3.54 6.90 -55.55
C SER A 2 2.42 6.59 -54.54
N ILE A 3 2.73 6.23 -53.29
CA ILE A 3 3.14 7.10 -52.15
C ILE A 3 2.09 8.18 -51.84
N ASN A 4 1.35 8.02 -50.73
CA ASN A 4 1.47 8.98 -49.63
C ASN A 4 0.98 8.47 -48.26
N CYS A 5 1.68 8.98 -47.25
CA CYS A 5 1.73 8.62 -45.84
C CYS A 5 0.64 9.33 -45.02
N GLY A 6 0.18 8.70 -43.93
CA GLY A 6 -0.80 9.30 -43.01
C GLY A 6 -0.71 8.70 -41.60
N LEU A 7 0.33 9.10 -40.87
CA LEU A 7 0.60 8.80 -39.47
C LEU A 7 -0.53 9.36 -38.57
N LYS A 8 -1.26 8.50 -37.83
CA LYS A 8 -2.16 8.92 -36.73
C LYS A 8 -1.54 8.54 -35.39
N LEU A 9 -1.32 9.57 -34.58
CA LEU A 9 -0.59 9.58 -33.32
C LEU A 9 -1.25 8.75 -32.21
N LEU A 10 -0.38 8.15 -31.39
CA LEU A 10 -0.63 7.29 -30.25
C LEU A 10 -1.59 7.90 -29.21
N GLY A 11 -2.58 7.07 -28.82
CA GLY A 11 -3.40 7.27 -27.63
C GLY A 11 -2.58 7.12 -26.35
N ARG A 12 -2.83 8.05 -25.43
CA ARG A 12 -2.33 8.09 -24.05
C ARG A 12 -2.74 6.83 -23.29
N ASN A 13 -1.77 6.06 -22.78
CA ASN A 13 -2.00 5.10 -21.70
C ASN A 13 -1.06 5.41 -20.53
N CYS A 14 -1.65 6.03 -19.50
CA CYS A 14 -1.04 6.21 -18.19
C CYS A 14 -0.93 4.86 -17.50
N THR A 15 0.27 4.48 -17.08
CA THR A 15 0.52 3.41 -16.11
C THR A 15 1.00 4.07 -14.83
N PHE A 16 0.08 4.27 -13.89
CA PHE A 16 0.36 4.69 -12.52
C PHE A 16 -0.08 3.55 -11.59
N PHE A 17 0.78 3.29 -10.62
CA PHE A 17 0.71 2.24 -9.61
C PHE A 17 -0.69 2.07 -9.00
N HIS A 18 -1.13 0.81 -8.85
CA HIS A 18 -2.24 0.41 -8.00
C HIS A 18 -1.90 0.71 -6.52
N LEU A 19 -2.25 1.92 -6.08
CA LEU A 19 -2.98 2.14 -4.84
C LEU A 19 -4.45 2.27 -5.28
N ALA A 20 -5.18 1.15 -5.31
CA ALA A 20 -6.64 1.20 -5.27
C ALA A 20 -6.99 1.77 -3.88
N SER A 21 -7.84 2.77 -3.67
CA SER A 21 -8.88 3.39 -4.46
C SER A 21 -8.89 4.90 -4.12
N LEU A 22 -8.72 5.78 -5.10
CA LEU A 22 -9.01 7.21 -4.95
C LEU A 22 -10.26 7.50 -5.79
N THR A 23 -11.37 7.77 -5.11
CA THR A 23 -12.65 8.07 -5.77
C THR A 23 -12.55 9.34 -6.61
N LYS A 24 -13.43 9.47 -7.61
CA LYS A 24 -13.49 10.59 -8.57
C LYS A 24 -13.58 11.97 -7.89
N GLN A 25 -14.03 12.02 -6.64
CA GLN A 25 -14.19 13.21 -5.82
C GLN A 25 -12.85 13.75 -5.28
N GLN A 26 -11.89 12.88 -4.98
CA GLN A 26 -10.55 13.25 -4.50
C GLN A 26 -9.68 13.86 -5.61
N LYS A 27 -9.88 13.44 -6.86
CA LYS A 27 -9.27 14.07 -8.05
C LYS A 27 -9.74 15.52 -8.26
N ASN A 28 -10.98 15.85 -7.89
CA ASN A 28 -11.52 17.19 -8.04
C ASN A 28 -10.96 18.18 -7.00
N PHE A 29 -10.65 17.71 -5.79
CA PHE A 29 -10.08 18.55 -4.72
C PHE A 29 -8.64 18.98 -5.05
N ILE A 30 -7.83 18.06 -5.59
CA ILE A 30 -6.46 18.35 -6.05
C ILE A 30 -6.45 19.35 -7.22
N SER A 31 -7.43 19.27 -8.14
CA SER A 31 -7.51 20.20 -9.28
C SER A 31 -7.85 21.64 -8.90
N LYS A 32 -8.54 21.85 -7.76
CA LYS A 32 -8.84 23.18 -7.21
C LYS A 32 -7.67 23.76 -6.43
N GLY A 33 -6.95 22.93 -5.66
CA GLY A 33 -5.74 23.38 -4.93
C GLY A 33 -4.59 23.80 -5.85
N LEU A 34 -4.41 23.10 -6.98
CA LEU A 34 -3.33 23.42 -7.94
C LEU A 34 -3.60 24.66 -8.80
N ARG A 35 -4.86 25.13 -8.88
CA ARG A 35 -5.25 26.31 -9.67
C ARG A 35 -5.00 27.64 -8.93
N CYS A 36 -4.77 27.59 -7.63
CA CYS A 36 -4.42 28.78 -6.82
C CYS A 36 -2.91 29.05 -6.73
N LEU A 37 -2.05 28.15 -7.24
CA LEU A 37 -0.58 28.29 -7.18
C LEU A 37 0.07 28.67 -8.52
N LEU A 38 -0.72 28.84 -9.59
CA LEU A 38 -0.26 29.18 -10.93
C LEU A 38 -1.11 30.31 -11.51
N ASN A 39 -0.98 31.51 -10.95
CA ASN A 39 -1.27 32.77 -11.64
C ASN A 39 -0.63 33.92 -10.87
N ALA A 40 0.65 34.14 -11.13
CA ALA A 40 1.31 35.40 -10.88
C ALA A 40 2.20 35.69 -12.10
N PRO A 41 1.89 36.75 -12.87
CA PRO A 41 2.89 37.45 -13.64
C PRO A 41 3.20 38.82 -13.03
N ASP A 42 4.45 39.18 -13.28
CA ASP A 42 5.31 40.21 -12.73
C ASP A 42 4.90 41.70 -12.90
N ILE A 43 5.24 42.47 -11.87
CA ILE A 43 6.00 43.74 -11.81
C ILE A 43 5.50 44.97 -12.63
N GLU A 44 5.17 46.08 -11.93
CA GLU A 44 5.92 47.37 -11.96
C GLU A 44 5.28 48.48 -11.08
N VAL A 45 6.10 49.02 -10.16
CA VAL A 45 6.32 50.44 -9.79
C VAL A 45 5.18 51.47 -9.99
N TYR A 46 4.63 52.06 -8.90
CA TYR A 46 4.73 53.51 -8.60
C TYR A 46 4.09 53.91 -7.24
N LYS A 47 4.53 55.10 -6.81
CA LYS A 47 4.44 55.83 -5.54
C LYS A 47 3.04 56.18 -4.96
N ASN A 48 3.11 56.43 -3.63
CA ASN A 48 2.43 57.47 -2.84
C ASN A 48 0.96 57.31 -2.38
N ALA A 49 0.85 57.30 -1.05
CA ALA A 49 -0.04 58.10 -0.17
C ALA A 49 -1.50 58.32 -0.57
N HIS A 50 -2.43 57.91 0.30
CA HIS A 50 -3.42 58.77 0.98
C HIS A 50 -4.41 57.93 1.82
N TYR A 51 -4.47 58.18 3.13
CA TYR A 51 -5.71 58.11 3.94
C TYR A 51 -6.69 59.19 3.42
N PRO A 52 -8.03 59.18 3.69
CA PRO A 52 -8.68 58.70 4.91
C PRO A 52 -10.13 58.12 4.80
N SER A 53 -10.70 57.79 5.97
CA SER A 53 -12.13 57.94 6.36
C SER A 53 -13.14 56.87 5.86
N GLY A 54 -13.98 56.25 6.70
CA GLY A 54 -14.26 56.47 8.12
C GLY A 54 -15.48 55.68 8.64
N ARG A 55 -15.65 55.76 9.98
CA ARG A 55 -16.84 55.60 10.85
C ARG A 55 -17.44 54.19 11.05
N PHE A 56 -17.31 53.63 12.28
CA PHE A 56 -18.22 53.66 13.47
C PHE A 56 -19.42 52.70 13.30
N CYS A 57 -19.80 51.82 14.24
CA CYS A 57 -20.01 52.01 15.69
C CYS A 57 -20.01 50.67 16.48
N PHE A 58 -19.54 50.74 17.73
CA PHE A 58 -20.03 50.14 19.01
C PHE A 58 -20.79 48.80 18.99
N GLN A 59 -20.55 47.85 19.91
CA GLN A 59 -20.85 48.06 21.34
C GLN A 59 -20.15 47.03 22.26
N SER A 60 -19.58 47.53 23.36
CA SER A 60 -19.05 46.77 24.49
C SER A 60 -20.13 46.48 25.53
N SER A 61 -19.95 45.42 26.33
CA SER A 61 -20.28 45.47 27.76
C SER A 61 -19.39 44.51 28.57
N GLN A 62 -18.80 45.05 29.64
CA GLN A 62 -18.12 44.44 30.79
C GLN A 62 -18.93 44.90 32.06
N PRO A 63 -18.49 44.72 33.32
CA PRO A 63 -18.09 43.54 34.13
C PRO A 63 -18.76 43.59 35.55
N LEU A 64 -18.29 42.80 36.55
CA LEU A 64 -18.24 42.99 38.04
C LEU A 64 -18.26 41.60 38.74
N GLY A 65 -17.69 41.27 39.91
CA GLY A 65 -16.96 41.97 40.98
C GLY A 65 -16.91 41.07 42.26
N ALA A 66 -15.73 40.98 42.89
CA ALA A 66 -15.32 40.63 44.28
C ALA A 66 -16.18 39.83 45.31
N LYS A 67 -15.51 38.94 46.09
CA LYS A 67 -15.60 38.91 47.59
C LYS A 67 -14.47 38.12 48.29
N ILE A 68 -14.07 38.61 49.46
CA ILE A 68 -12.99 38.20 50.40
C ILE A 68 -13.58 37.48 51.63
N LYS A 69 -12.79 36.59 52.29
CA LYS A 69 -12.65 36.33 53.77
C LYS A 69 -11.70 35.12 53.97
N SER A 70 -10.90 34.88 55.01
CA SER A 70 -10.23 35.61 56.12
C SER A 70 -9.70 34.55 57.13
N LEU A 71 -8.50 34.74 57.71
CA LEU A 71 -7.92 34.30 59.02
C LEU A 71 -6.43 33.88 58.82
N GLU A 72 -5.40 34.61 59.26
CA GLU A 72 -4.90 34.88 60.65
C GLU A 72 -4.49 33.61 61.43
N ILE A 73 -3.38 33.48 62.16
CA ILE A 73 -2.27 34.35 62.62
C ILE A 73 -1.22 33.42 63.31
N ASN A 74 0.09 33.69 63.19
CA ASN A 74 1.09 33.86 64.29
C ASN A 74 2.54 33.57 63.88
N SER A 75 3.42 34.49 64.28
CA SER A 75 4.88 34.48 64.14
C SER A 75 5.53 34.36 65.54
N VAL A 76 6.60 33.56 65.70
CA VAL A 76 7.65 33.75 66.73
C VAL A 76 8.95 33.00 66.33
N GLY A 77 10.06 33.74 66.24
CA GLY A 77 11.35 33.44 66.93
C GLY A 77 12.34 32.37 66.44
N ARG A 78 13.43 32.85 65.80
CA ARG A 78 14.89 32.50 65.86
C ARG A 78 15.41 31.05 66.12
N LEU A 79 16.30 30.64 65.19
CA LEU A 79 17.42 29.64 65.10
C LEU A 79 18.31 29.42 66.35
N PRO A 80 19.33 28.48 66.36
CA PRO A 80 19.83 27.52 65.33
C PRO A 80 20.18 26.09 65.85
N HIS A 81 20.39 25.11 64.96
CA HIS A 81 21.72 24.51 64.65
C HIS A 81 21.62 23.22 63.81
N HIS A 82 22.43 23.21 62.74
CA HIS A 82 22.98 22.07 62.00
C HIS A 82 22.03 20.98 61.51
N PHE A 83 21.82 20.91 60.19
CA PHE A 83 21.99 19.64 59.46
C PHE A 83 22.33 19.88 57.98
N SER A 84 23.05 18.89 57.49
CA SER A 84 23.88 18.74 56.31
C SER A 84 23.17 18.75 54.95
N ALA A 85 23.99 18.80 53.91
CA ALA A 85 23.74 18.43 52.51
C ALA A 85 23.11 19.50 51.61
N LEU A 86 24.00 20.18 50.87
CA LEU A 86 23.66 20.98 49.70
C LEU A 86 23.12 20.03 48.59
N SER A 87 21.82 19.78 48.59
CA SER A 87 21.11 19.15 47.48
C SER A 87 21.01 20.16 46.34
N ILE A 88 21.94 20.10 45.39
CA ILE A 88 21.79 20.76 44.09
C ILE A 88 20.70 20.01 43.33
N GLN A 89 19.47 20.51 43.45
CA GLN A 89 18.33 20.07 42.66
C GLN A 89 18.53 20.58 41.23
N THR A 90 19.17 19.74 40.41
CA THR A 90 19.28 19.99 38.97
C THR A 90 17.90 19.75 38.35
N ILE A 91 17.07 20.78 38.30
CA ILE A 91 15.83 20.76 37.50
C ILE A 91 16.28 20.80 36.04
N ARG A 92 16.54 19.62 35.46
CA ARG A 92 16.55 19.47 34.00
C ARG A 92 15.10 19.28 33.56
N SER A 93 14.45 20.39 33.23
CA SER A 93 13.24 20.38 32.40
C SER A 93 13.63 19.89 31.01
N PHE A 94 13.61 18.57 30.81
CA PHE A 94 13.62 18.02 29.47
C PHE A 94 12.28 18.37 28.82
N HIS A 95 12.26 19.45 28.05
CA HIS A 95 11.23 19.69 27.05
C HIS A 95 11.36 18.61 25.98
N THR A 96 10.49 17.60 26.02
CA THR A 96 10.22 16.80 24.82
C THR A 96 9.39 17.69 23.90
N SER A 97 9.95 18.08 22.75
CA SER A 97 9.15 18.69 21.68
C SER A 97 7.94 17.80 21.39
N SER A 98 6.78 18.38 21.11
CA SER A 98 5.61 17.64 20.63
C SER A 98 6.04 16.68 19.53
N SER A 99 5.59 15.43 19.58
CA SER A 99 5.85 14.49 18.49
C SER A 99 5.48 15.18 17.19
N PHE A 100 6.46 15.42 16.32
CA PHE A 100 6.13 15.76 14.94
C PHE A 100 5.21 14.63 14.50
N GLN A 101 3.94 14.93 14.26
CA GLN A 101 3.08 14.05 13.48
C GLN A 101 3.81 13.94 12.16
N ALA A 102 4.57 12.85 11.99
CA ALA A 102 5.17 12.54 10.72
C ALA A 102 4.02 12.64 9.71
N ALA A 103 4.24 13.39 8.62
CA ALA A 103 3.28 13.40 7.52
C ALA A 103 2.88 11.93 7.27
N PRO A 104 1.57 11.62 7.15
CA PRO A 104 1.09 10.25 7.14
C PRO A 104 1.99 9.44 6.20
N VAL A 105 2.46 8.27 6.64
CA VAL A 105 3.56 7.53 5.99
C VAL A 105 3.37 7.42 4.48
N GLY A 106 2.13 7.33 4.01
CA GLY A 106 1.76 7.43 2.59
C GLY A 106 2.21 8.72 1.88
N LEU A 107 2.01 9.90 2.46
CA LEU A 107 2.41 11.19 1.90
C LEU A 107 3.93 11.31 1.73
N PHE A 108 4.69 10.76 2.69
CA PHE A 108 6.14 10.66 2.58
C PHE A 108 6.55 9.79 1.39
N TRP A 109 5.95 8.61 1.24
CA TRP A 109 6.24 7.71 0.12
C TRP A 109 5.86 8.28 -1.25
N ILE A 110 4.78 9.08 -1.33
CA ILE A 110 4.37 9.78 -2.55
C ILE A 110 5.47 10.71 -3.07
N ILE A 111 6.25 11.33 -2.17
CA ILE A 111 7.34 12.24 -2.55
C ILE A 111 8.65 11.45 -2.75
N VAL A 112 8.93 10.50 -1.87
CA VAL A 112 10.21 9.78 -1.84
C VAL A 112 10.40 8.91 -3.07
N LYS A 113 9.40 8.13 -3.49
CA LYS A 113 9.53 7.25 -4.67
C LYS A 113 9.89 8.00 -5.96
N PRO A 114 9.19 9.09 -6.37
CA PRO A 114 9.60 9.83 -7.55
C PRO A 114 10.95 10.53 -7.37
N ALA A 115 11.27 11.02 -6.18
CA ALA A 115 12.57 11.62 -5.90
C ALA A 115 13.74 10.61 -6.07
N GLN A 116 13.58 9.38 -5.57
CA GLN A 116 14.57 8.30 -5.74
C GLN A 116 14.79 7.95 -7.21
N LYS A 117 13.71 7.86 -8.00
CA LYS A 117 13.81 7.60 -9.45
C LYS A 117 14.51 8.75 -10.17
N LEU A 118 14.20 10.00 -9.85
CA LEU A 118 14.89 11.16 -10.41
C LEU A 118 16.38 11.17 -10.05
N LEU A 119 16.72 10.86 -8.81
CA LEU A 119 18.11 10.75 -8.38
C LEU A 119 18.87 9.67 -9.16
N ALA A 120 18.25 8.50 -9.34
CA ALA A 120 18.82 7.40 -10.13
C ALA A 120 19.08 7.81 -11.59
N ILE A 121 18.14 8.56 -12.19
CA ILE A 121 18.25 9.12 -13.55
C ILE A 121 19.40 10.14 -13.64
N ILE A 122 19.45 11.10 -12.71
CA ILE A 122 20.47 12.15 -12.67
C ILE A 122 21.85 11.53 -12.48
N LEU A 123 21.98 10.56 -11.58
CA LEU A 123 23.21 9.83 -11.32
C LEU A 123 23.69 9.10 -12.58
N GLY A 124 22.82 8.31 -13.22
CA GLY A 124 23.16 7.59 -14.46
C GLY A 124 23.58 8.54 -15.58
N ARG A 125 22.81 9.63 -15.79
CA ARG A 125 23.14 10.66 -16.78
C ARG A 125 24.48 11.34 -16.50
N SER A 126 24.80 11.58 -15.22
CA SER A 126 26.05 12.21 -14.80
C SER A 126 27.24 11.29 -15.05
N ILE A 127 27.13 9.99 -14.73
CA ILE A 127 28.14 8.97 -15.05
C ILE A 127 28.40 8.94 -16.55
N ARG A 128 27.35 8.92 -17.38
CA ARG A 128 27.47 8.93 -18.84
C ARG A 128 28.19 10.17 -19.35
N LYS A 129 27.81 11.36 -18.86
CA LYS A 129 28.42 12.64 -19.26
C LYS A 129 29.89 12.71 -18.85
N TRP A 130 30.20 12.33 -17.62
CA TRP A 130 31.57 12.25 -17.12
C TRP A 130 32.41 11.31 -17.98
N TRP A 131 31.92 10.10 -18.29
CA TRP A 131 32.60 9.14 -19.16
C TRP A 131 32.86 9.72 -20.56
N LYS A 132 31.87 10.42 -21.14
CA LYS A 132 31.99 11.09 -22.45
C LYS A 132 32.89 12.33 -22.42
N ALA A 133 33.09 12.99 -21.29
CA ALA A 133 33.97 14.15 -21.16
C ALA A 133 35.45 13.74 -21.01
N LEU A 134 35.74 12.51 -20.60
CA LEU A 134 37.11 12.02 -20.49
C LEU A 134 37.80 11.96 -21.87
N PRO A 135 39.04 12.49 -22.01
CA PRO A 135 39.82 12.34 -23.22
C PRO A 135 40.20 10.87 -23.48
N PRO A 136 40.46 10.48 -24.74
CA PRO A 136 40.61 9.07 -25.13
C PRO A 136 41.76 8.37 -24.41
N ASN A 137 42.89 9.06 -24.18
CA ASN A 137 44.02 8.54 -23.42
C ASN A 137 43.65 8.14 -21.98
N LYS A 138 42.85 8.97 -21.28
CA LYS A 138 42.38 8.66 -19.93
C LYS A 138 41.38 7.51 -19.92
N ARG A 139 40.53 7.39 -20.96
CA ARG A 139 39.60 6.24 -21.06
C ARG A 139 40.35 4.92 -21.23
N GLU A 140 41.40 4.90 -22.05
CA GLU A 140 42.22 3.69 -22.19
C GLU A 140 42.94 3.37 -20.88
N LEU A 141 43.48 4.36 -20.16
CA LEU A 141 44.04 4.13 -18.81
C LEU A 141 43.02 3.54 -17.83
N PHE A 142 41.77 4.01 -17.85
CA PHE A 142 40.70 3.43 -17.03
C PHE A 142 40.38 1.98 -17.44
N LYS A 143 40.30 1.68 -18.74
CA LYS A 143 40.07 0.32 -19.23
C LYS A 143 41.22 -0.61 -18.87
N GLU A 144 42.47 -0.16 -19.01
CA GLU A 144 43.66 -0.91 -18.62
C GLU A 144 43.72 -1.13 -17.12
N SER A 145 43.42 -0.12 -16.31
CA SER A 145 43.30 -0.24 -14.86
C SER A 145 42.22 -1.25 -14.47
N ALA A 146 41.04 -1.19 -15.12
CA ALA A 146 39.97 -2.16 -14.92
C ALA A 146 40.39 -3.58 -15.33
N ARG A 147 41.14 -3.74 -16.44
CA ARG A 147 41.65 -5.03 -16.90
C ARG A 147 42.72 -5.59 -15.96
N LYS A 148 43.62 -4.74 -15.45
CA LYS A 148 44.66 -5.10 -14.49
C LYS A 148 44.06 -5.49 -13.14
N ASN A 149 43.05 -4.75 -12.69
CA ASN A 149 42.34 -4.98 -11.44
C ASN A 149 41.08 -5.86 -11.60
N LYS A 150 40.91 -6.55 -12.73
CA LYS A 150 39.69 -7.32 -13.03
C LYS A 150 39.31 -8.31 -11.93
N TRP A 151 40.32 -8.95 -11.31
CA TRP A 151 40.12 -9.88 -10.20
C TRP A 151 39.66 -9.18 -8.92
N LYS A 152 40.14 -7.96 -8.64
CA LYS A 152 39.67 -7.17 -7.48
C LYS A 152 38.23 -6.70 -7.68
N ILE A 153 37.88 -6.26 -8.90
CA ILE A 153 36.51 -5.88 -9.26
C ILE A 153 35.59 -7.10 -9.16
N LEU A 154 36.02 -8.25 -9.70
CA LEU A 154 35.26 -9.49 -9.62
C LEU A 154 35.06 -9.94 -8.17
N LEU A 155 36.10 -9.89 -7.33
CA LEU A 155 36.00 -10.19 -5.91
C LEU A 155 35.03 -9.24 -5.19
N GLY A 156 35.05 -7.94 -5.51
CA GLY A 156 34.12 -6.97 -4.93
C GLY A 156 32.66 -7.17 -5.37
N LEU A 157 32.43 -7.49 -6.64
CA LEU A 157 31.09 -7.83 -7.13
C LEU A 157 30.61 -9.16 -6.56
N SER A 158 31.51 -10.14 -6.43
CA SER A 158 31.22 -11.44 -5.84
C SER A 158 30.91 -11.31 -4.35
N SER A 159 31.64 -10.50 -3.59
CA SER A 159 31.33 -10.27 -2.17
C SER A 159 30.00 -9.57 -1.97
N LEU A 160 29.65 -8.60 -2.84
CA LEU A 160 28.32 -7.99 -2.84
C LEU A 160 27.23 -9.00 -3.20
N GLY A 161 27.50 -9.88 -4.17
CA GLY A 161 26.62 -10.99 -4.53
C GLY A 161 26.41 -11.96 -3.37
N VAL A 162 27.47 -12.32 -2.64
CA VAL A 162 27.39 -13.16 -1.43
C VAL A 162 26.58 -12.47 -0.34
N LEU A 163 26.81 -11.17 -0.10
CA LEU A 163 26.02 -10.41 0.88
C LEU A 163 24.53 -10.40 0.51
N PHE A 164 24.22 -10.22 -0.77
CA PHE A 164 22.85 -10.28 -1.27
C PHE A 164 22.24 -11.68 -1.09
N VAL A 165 23.00 -12.73 -1.36
CA VAL A 165 22.55 -14.12 -1.15
C VAL A 165 22.30 -14.39 0.33
N VAL A 166 23.18 -13.94 1.22
CA VAL A 166 22.99 -14.02 2.67
C VAL A 166 21.74 -13.24 3.09
N PHE A 167 21.54 -12.04 2.57
CA PHE A 167 20.32 -11.26 2.82
C PHE A 167 19.06 -12.01 2.37
N TYR A 168 19.08 -12.59 1.17
CA TYR A 168 17.96 -13.36 0.64
C TYR A 168 17.62 -14.57 1.53
N PHE A 169 18.63 -15.37 1.92
CA PHE A 169 18.41 -16.55 2.77
C PHE A 169 18.04 -16.22 4.22
N THR A 170 18.52 -15.10 4.76
CA THR A 170 18.15 -14.66 6.13
C THR A 170 16.74 -14.09 6.22
N HIS A 171 16.14 -13.70 5.08
CA HIS A 171 14.78 -13.13 5.01
C HIS A 171 13.78 -14.09 4.34
N LEU A 172 14.17 -15.36 4.12
CA LEU A 172 13.28 -16.42 3.68
C LEU A 172 12.59 -17.03 4.91
N GLU A 173 11.26 -16.92 4.97
CA GLU A 173 10.41 -17.60 5.95
C GLU A 173 9.56 -18.63 5.22
N GLU A 174 9.20 -19.76 5.85
CA GLU A 174 8.24 -20.71 5.28
C GLU A 174 6.81 -20.37 5.74
N THR A 175 5.82 -20.56 4.86
CA THR A 175 4.42 -20.39 5.24
C THR A 175 3.96 -21.57 6.10
N PRO A 176 3.24 -21.32 7.20
CA PRO A 176 2.85 -22.38 8.14
C PRO A 176 1.84 -23.38 7.55
N ILE A 177 1.05 -22.95 6.54
CA ILE A 177 -0.03 -23.77 5.96
C ILE A 177 0.42 -24.47 4.67
N THR A 178 1.11 -23.74 3.78
CA THR A 178 1.47 -24.25 2.45
C THR A 178 2.92 -24.74 2.37
N GLY A 179 3.75 -24.54 3.41
CA GLY A 179 5.16 -24.97 3.45
C GLY A 179 6.05 -24.26 2.43
N ARG A 180 5.61 -23.13 1.89
CA ARG A 180 6.27 -22.42 0.80
C ARG A 180 7.21 -21.35 1.35
N ALA A 181 8.44 -21.33 0.85
CA ALA A 181 9.39 -20.27 1.15
C ALA A 181 8.94 -18.92 0.56
N ARG A 182 8.98 -17.87 1.38
CA ARG A 182 8.58 -16.49 1.06
C ARG A 182 9.64 -15.51 1.54
N LEU A 183 9.91 -14.50 0.71
CA LEU A 183 10.80 -13.39 1.08
C LEU A 183 10.00 -12.33 1.84
N LEU A 184 10.33 -12.11 3.10
CA LEU A 184 9.75 -11.06 3.92
C LEU A 184 10.78 -9.96 4.16
N VAL A 185 10.63 -8.85 3.45
CA VAL A 185 11.51 -7.68 3.58
C VAL A 185 11.03 -6.75 4.69
N PHE A 186 9.72 -6.75 4.95
CA PHE A 186 9.15 -6.03 6.08
C PHE A 186 9.02 -6.93 7.30
N GLY A 187 9.41 -6.39 8.46
CA GLY A 187 8.98 -6.97 9.73
C GLY A 187 7.46 -6.90 9.86
N LYS A 188 6.87 -7.93 10.45
CA LYS A 188 5.42 -8.06 10.65
C LYS A 188 4.82 -6.83 11.35
N GLU A 189 5.53 -6.24 12.32
CA GLU A 189 5.09 -5.05 13.05
C GLU A 189 4.90 -3.81 12.15
N HIS A 190 5.85 -3.51 11.26
CA HIS A 190 5.71 -2.35 10.37
C HIS A 190 4.53 -2.51 9.42
N PHE A 191 4.29 -3.74 8.96
CA PHE A 191 3.14 -4.03 8.12
C PHE A 191 1.83 -3.87 8.91
N ARG A 192 1.77 -4.33 10.17
CA ARG A 192 0.60 -4.14 11.04
C ARG A 192 0.25 -2.66 11.22
N GLU A 193 1.24 -1.80 11.44
CA GLU A 193 1.04 -0.35 11.52
C GLU A 193 0.45 0.23 10.22
N LEU A 194 1.00 -0.17 9.06
CA LEU A 194 0.50 0.26 7.76
C LEU A 194 -0.94 -0.23 7.52
N SER A 195 -1.24 -1.48 7.84
CA SER A 195 -2.60 -2.03 7.75
C SER A 195 -3.57 -1.30 8.68
N GLN A 196 -3.14 -0.92 9.88
CA GLN A 196 -3.98 -0.15 10.80
C GLN A 196 -4.28 1.25 10.27
N MET A 197 -3.31 1.92 9.66
CA MET A 197 -3.53 3.21 9.00
C MET A 197 -4.50 3.06 7.82
N GLU A 198 -4.34 2.01 7.00
CA GLU A 198 -5.24 1.71 5.89
C GLU A 198 -6.66 1.44 6.36
N TYR A 199 -6.82 0.60 7.39
CA TYR A 199 -8.09 0.34 8.03
C TYR A 199 -8.77 1.65 8.50
N ASN A 200 -8.05 2.53 9.21
CA ASN A 200 -8.61 3.79 9.68
C ASN A 200 -9.12 4.68 8.52
N MET A 201 -8.41 4.69 7.37
CA MET A 201 -8.86 5.43 6.18
C MET A 201 -10.16 4.86 5.60
N TRP A 202 -10.31 3.53 5.57
CA TRP A 202 -11.56 2.90 5.11
C TRP A 202 -12.71 3.10 6.08
N MET A 203 -12.44 3.09 7.40
CA MET A 203 -13.44 3.44 8.40
C MET A 203 -13.96 4.86 8.17
N GLU A 204 -13.08 5.83 7.93
CA GLU A 204 -13.47 7.22 7.64
C GLU A 204 -14.28 7.32 6.32
N GLU A 205 -13.87 6.62 5.28
CA GLU A 205 -14.56 6.63 3.97
C GLU A 205 -15.96 5.98 4.06
N PHE A 206 -16.13 4.91 4.84
CA PHE A 206 -17.34 4.10 4.86
C PHE A 206 -18.24 4.29 6.08
N GLU A 207 -17.84 5.08 7.07
CA GLU A 207 -18.58 5.28 8.33
C GLU A 207 -20.08 5.49 8.12
N SER A 208 -20.45 6.38 7.20
CA SER A 208 -21.85 6.74 6.89
C SER A 208 -22.64 5.68 6.11
N GLN A 209 -21.97 4.65 5.59
CA GLN A 209 -22.53 3.61 4.73
C GLN A 209 -22.48 2.23 5.39
N MET A 210 -22.00 2.13 6.63
CA MET A 210 -21.99 0.85 7.35
C MET A 210 -23.40 0.45 7.77
N LEU A 211 -23.75 -0.81 7.51
CA LEU A 211 -24.99 -1.38 8.00
C LEU A 211 -24.89 -1.67 9.51
N PRO A 212 -25.96 -1.43 10.29
CA PRO A 212 -25.98 -1.80 11.69
C PRO A 212 -26.01 -3.34 11.85
N GLU A 213 -25.55 -3.83 13.00
CA GLU A 213 -25.56 -5.26 13.34
C GLU A 213 -26.97 -5.88 13.36
N THR A 214 -28.01 -5.04 13.48
CA THR A 214 -29.41 -5.46 13.43
C THR A 214 -29.93 -5.70 12.01
N ASP A 215 -29.21 -5.29 10.96
CA ASP A 215 -29.59 -5.52 9.58
C ASP A 215 -29.48 -7.02 9.23
N ALA A 216 -30.49 -7.56 8.55
CA ALA A 216 -30.50 -8.97 8.17
C ALA A 216 -29.31 -9.36 7.28
N ARG A 217 -28.84 -8.44 6.42
CA ARG A 217 -27.66 -8.66 5.56
C ARG A 217 -26.40 -8.79 6.40
N TYR A 218 -26.26 -7.95 7.43
CA TYR A 218 -25.14 -8.05 8.38
C TYR A 218 -25.15 -9.41 9.08
N GLN A 219 -26.29 -9.80 9.65
CA GLN A 219 -26.43 -11.06 10.39
C GLN A 219 -26.13 -12.30 9.54
N VAL A 220 -26.52 -12.28 8.26
CA VAL A 220 -26.18 -13.38 7.33
C VAL A 220 -24.67 -13.45 7.11
N VAL A 221 -24.02 -12.33 6.81
CA VAL A 221 -22.55 -12.28 6.63
C VAL A 221 -21.84 -12.71 7.91
N GLU A 222 -22.25 -12.19 9.05
CA GLU A 222 -21.69 -12.55 10.34
C GLU A 222 -21.81 -14.04 10.63
N LYS A 223 -22.99 -14.63 10.41
CA LYS A 223 -23.21 -16.06 10.62
C LYS A 223 -22.28 -16.91 9.74
N ILE A 224 -22.10 -16.54 8.47
CA ILE A 224 -21.22 -17.26 7.53
C ILE A 224 -19.76 -17.14 7.96
N VAL A 225 -19.28 -15.92 8.23
CA VAL A 225 -17.89 -15.69 8.66
C VAL A 225 -17.62 -16.45 9.96
N ARG A 226 -18.49 -16.34 10.97
CA ARG A 226 -18.33 -17.09 12.23
C ARG A 226 -18.31 -18.61 12.01
N HIS A 227 -19.18 -19.12 11.14
CA HIS A 227 -19.20 -20.55 10.81
C HIS A 227 -17.90 -21.02 10.15
N LEU A 228 -17.36 -20.24 9.20
CA LEU A 228 -16.06 -20.50 8.58
C LEU A 228 -14.93 -20.48 9.63
N LEU A 229 -14.90 -19.49 10.50
CA LEU A 229 -13.85 -19.34 11.52
C LEU A 229 -13.90 -20.49 12.54
N GLU A 230 -15.08 -20.83 13.06
CA GLU A 230 -15.25 -21.92 14.03
C GLU A 230 -14.88 -23.28 13.44
N SER A 231 -15.21 -23.51 12.16
CA SER A 231 -14.86 -24.75 11.45
C SER A 231 -13.36 -24.88 11.15
N ASN A 232 -12.61 -23.78 11.24
CA ASN A 232 -11.19 -23.71 10.92
C ASN A 232 -10.33 -23.28 12.12
N LYS A 233 -10.86 -23.34 13.34
CA LYS A 233 -10.16 -22.94 14.58
C LYS A 233 -8.96 -23.82 14.94
N ASP A 234 -8.81 -24.98 14.29
CA ASP A 234 -7.64 -25.84 14.40
C ASP A 234 -6.37 -25.21 13.79
N ILE A 235 -6.55 -24.16 12.97
CA ILE A 235 -5.48 -23.41 12.33
C ILE A 235 -5.09 -22.23 13.23
N PRO A 236 -3.87 -22.19 13.79
CA PRO A 236 -3.45 -21.12 14.70
C PRO A 236 -3.60 -19.72 14.10
N GLN A 237 -3.31 -19.57 12.81
CA GLN A 237 -3.42 -18.28 12.10
C GLN A 237 -4.87 -17.77 11.97
N VAL A 238 -5.87 -18.66 12.10
CA VAL A 238 -7.28 -18.27 12.17
C VAL A 238 -7.65 -17.91 13.61
N LEU A 239 -7.18 -18.69 14.58
CA LEU A 239 -7.50 -18.54 16.00
C LEU A 239 -6.86 -17.31 16.64
N ASP A 240 -5.63 -16.97 16.26
CA ASP A 240 -4.84 -15.89 16.86
C ASP A 240 -5.26 -14.48 16.40
N VAL A 241 -6.23 -14.38 15.49
CA VAL A 241 -6.70 -13.14 14.89
C VAL A 241 -8.08 -12.78 15.44
N GLU A 242 -8.26 -11.53 15.85
CA GLU A 242 -9.57 -11.00 16.22
C GLU A 242 -10.32 -10.55 14.97
N TRP A 243 -11.40 -11.28 14.65
CA TRP A 243 -12.18 -11.04 13.43
C TRP A 243 -13.32 -10.07 13.68
N VAL A 244 -13.35 -8.98 12.92
CA VAL A 244 -14.40 -7.96 12.99
C VAL A 244 -15.01 -7.78 11.61
N ILE A 245 -16.34 -7.80 11.54
CA ILE A 245 -17.08 -7.78 10.28
C ILE A 245 -17.73 -6.41 10.07
N HIS A 246 -17.53 -5.87 8.88
CA HIS A 246 -18.11 -4.62 8.40
C HIS A 246 -18.88 -4.89 7.11
N VAL A 247 -20.16 -4.52 7.07
CA VAL A 247 -20.97 -4.60 5.84
C VAL A 247 -21.27 -3.20 5.35
N VAL A 248 -20.86 -2.90 4.12
CA VAL A 248 -20.90 -1.56 3.52
C VAL A 248 -22.00 -1.51 2.47
N ASP A 249 -22.92 -0.54 2.60
CA ASP A 249 -24.03 -0.35 1.66
C ASP A 249 -23.57 0.35 0.37
N LYS A 250 -22.94 -0.44 -0.51
CA LYS A 250 -22.46 -0.02 -1.81
C LYS A 250 -22.78 -1.06 -2.86
N SER A 251 -23.22 -0.61 -4.03
CA SER A 251 -23.58 -1.47 -5.17
C SER A 251 -22.38 -2.13 -5.86
N GLU A 252 -21.15 -1.77 -5.48
CA GLU A 252 -19.93 -2.39 -5.97
C GLU A 252 -19.85 -3.85 -5.50
N VAL A 253 -19.56 -4.77 -6.43
CA VAL A 253 -19.33 -6.18 -6.12
C VAL A 253 -17.91 -6.32 -5.59
N ASN A 254 -17.76 -6.32 -4.26
CA ASN A 254 -16.47 -6.41 -3.61
C ASN A 254 -16.55 -7.00 -2.19
N ALA A 255 -15.45 -7.59 -1.76
CA ALA A 255 -15.12 -7.88 -0.37
C ALA A 255 -13.60 -7.78 -0.22
N PHE A 256 -13.11 -7.54 0.99
CA PHE A 256 -11.69 -7.67 1.27
C PHE A 256 -11.44 -7.89 2.75
N VAL A 257 -10.33 -8.52 3.07
CA VAL A 257 -9.93 -8.77 4.45
C VAL A 257 -8.52 -8.25 4.72
N PHE A 258 -8.40 -7.46 5.78
CA PHE A 258 -7.10 -7.04 6.27
C PHE A 258 -6.41 -8.15 7.07
N PRO A 259 -5.07 -8.23 7.06
CA PRO A 259 -4.34 -9.24 7.83
C PRO A 259 -4.49 -9.11 9.36
N ASN A 260 -5.09 -8.04 9.87
CA ASN A 260 -5.48 -7.90 11.28
C ASN A 260 -6.92 -8.36 11.57
N GLY A 261 -7.58 -9.07 10.64
CA GLY A 261 -8.90 -9.67 10.87
C GLY A 261 -10.10 -8.79 10.55
N GLN A 262 -9.89 -7.60 9.99
CA GLN A 262 -10.98 -6.68 9.60
C GLN A 262 -11.55 -7.10 8.24
N VAL A 263 -12.80 -7.57 8.24
CA VAL A 263 -13.52 -8.09 7.07
C VAL A 263 -14.48 -7.01 6.55
N PHE A 264 -14.38 -6.64 5.29
CA PHE A 264 -15.30 -5.72 4.63
C PHE A 264 -16.08 -6.45 3.52
N VAL A 265 -17.39 -6.34 3.54
CA VAL A 265 -18.29 -6.97 2.55
C VAL A 265 -19.26 -5.93 2.00
N PHE A 266 -19.38 -5.82 0.69
CA PHE A 266 -20.22 -4.82 0.05
C PHE A 266 -21.59 -5.42 -0.30
N THR A 267 -22.66 -4.65 -0.15
CA THR A 267 -24.02 -5.13 -0.49
C THR A 267 -24.17 -5.51 -1.95
N GLY A 268 -23.37 -4.91 -2.84
CA GLY A 268 -23.25 -5.32 -4.24
C GLY A 268 -22.79 -6.78 -4.41
N LEU A 269 -21.86 -7.26 -3.57
CA LEU A 269 -21.45 -8.67 -3.59
C LEU A 269 -22.59 -9.58 -3.17
N LEU A 270 -23.34 -9.20 -2.13
CA LEU A 270 -24.50 -9.98 -1.66
C LEU A 270 -25.59 -10.11 -2.73
N ASN A 271 -25.72 -9.10 -3.60
CA ASN A 271 -26.65 -9.12 -4.73
C ASN A 271 -26.12 -9.92 -5.94
N ALA A 272 -24.81 -10.16 -6.01
CA ALA A 272 -24.17 -10.87 -7.12
C ALA A 272 -24.11 -12.39 -6.91
N VAL A 273 -24.06 -12.83 -5.65
CA VAL A 273 -24.05 -14.25 -5.28
C VAL A 273 -25.45 -14.85 -5.37
N SER A 274 -25.55 -16.10 -5.83
CA SER A 274 -26.81 -16.81 -6.00
C SER A 274 -27.28 -17.54 -4.74
N ASP A 275 -26.33 -17.92 -3.87
CA ASP A 275 -26.60 -18.72 -2.68
C ASP A 275 -25.54 -18.50 -1.58
N ILE A 276 -25.78 -19.12 -0.42
CA ILE A 276 -24.90 -19.02 0.75
C ILE A 276 -23.56 -19.72 0.53
N HIS A 277 -23.50 -20.73 -0.35
CA HIS A 277 -22.28 -21.50 -0.60
C HIS A 277 -21.29 -20.68 -1.44
N GLN A 278 -21.77 -19.96 -2.45
CA GLN A 278 -20.97 -19.00 -3.21
C GLN A 278 -20.40 -17.92 -2.30
N LEU A 279 -21.23 -17.32 -1.44
CA LEU A 279 -20.78 -16.30 -0.49
C LEU A 279 -19.75 -16.87 0.49
N SER A 280 -19.98 -18.08 1.02
CA SER A 280 -19.06 -18.74 1.94
C SER A 280 -17.70 -19.03 1.29
N PHE A 281 -17.67 -19.44 0.03
CA PHE A 281 -16.42 -19.63 -0.70
C PHE A 281 -15.66 -18.31 -0.89
N ILE A 282 -16.33 -17.23 -1.29
CA ILE A 282 -15.70 -15.92 -1.49
C ILE A 282 -15.12 -15.38 -0.18
N LEU A 283 -15.86 -15.50 0.92
CA LEU A 283 -15.37 -15.10 2.24
C LEU A 283 -14.24 -16.02 2.73
N GLY A 284 -14.32 -17.32 2.45
CA GLY A 284 -13.24 -18.26 2.70
C GLY A 284 -11.95 -17.93 1.93
N HIS A 285 -12.08 -17.49 0.68
CA HIS A 285 -10.98 -16.99 -0.16
C HIS A 285 -10.31 -15.76 0.46
N GLU A 286 -11.10 -14.80 0.95
CA GLU A 286 -10.56 -13.60 1.60
C GLU A 286 -9.89 -13.89 2.95
N ILE A 287 -10.50 -14.75 3.75
CA ILE A 287 -9.89 -15.23 4.99
C ILE A 287 -8.57 -15.94 4.67
N ALA A 288 -8.51 -16.73 3.60
CA ALA A 288 -7.27 -17.35 3.14
C ALA A 288 -6.20 -16.33 2.74
N HIS A 289 -6.56 -15.23 2.04
CA HIS A 289 -5.62 -14.14 1.74
C HIS A 289 -4.99 -13.54 3.01
N ALA A 290 -5.80 -13.31 4.05
CA ALA A 290 -5.34 -12.76 5.32
C ALA A 290 -4.46 -13.76 6.09
N VAL A 291 -4.94 -14.99 6.24
CA VAL A 291 -4.24 -16.09 6.94
C VAL A 291 -2.90 -16.44 6.28
N LEU A 292 -2.82 -16.39 4.95
CA LEU A 292 -1.58 -16.62 4.20
C LEU A 292 -0.70 -15.36 4.08
N GLU A 293 -1.12 -14.24 4.68
CA GLU A 293 -0.45 -12.94 4.68
C GLU A 293 -0.08 -12.48 3.26
N HIS A 294 -0.98 -12.67 2.28
CA HIS A 294 -0.72 -12.35 0.87
C HIS A 294 -0.38 -10.88 0.64
N ALA A 295 -1.00 -9.97 1.40
CA ALA A 295 -0.69 -8.55 1.36
C ALA A 295 0.77 -8.26 1.78
N VAL A 296 1.25 -8.88 2.86
CA VAL A 296 2.63 -8.75 3.36
C VAL A 296 3.63 -9.31 2.33
N LYS A 297 3.33 -10.50 1.79
CA LYS A 297 4.13 -11.16 0.76
C LYS A 297 4.26 -10.30 -0.50
N LYS A 298 3.15 -9.69 -0.96
CA LYS A 298 3.12 -8.84 -2.16
C LYS A 298 3.85 -7.52 -1.92
N ALA A 299 3.61 -6.87 -0.79
CA ALA A 299 4.32 -5.64 -0.42
C ALA A 299 5.84 -5.87 -0.34
N SER A 300 6.28 -6.93 0.33
CA SER A 300 7.71 -7.28 0.43
C SER A 300 8.37 -7.47 -0.94
N LEU A 301 7.72 -8.22 -1.84
CA LEU A 301 8.23 -8.41 -3.19
C LEU A 301 8.28 -7.11 -3.99
N VAL A 302 7.21 -6.30 -3.96
CA VAL A 302 7.16 -5.03 -4.70
C VAL A 302 8.26 -4.08 -4.22
N HIS A 303 8.47 -3.96 -2.91
CA HIS A 303 9.53 -3.13 -2.36
C HIS A 303 10.93 -3.63 -2.72
N PHE A 304 11.12 -4.94 -2.70
CA PHE A 304 12.36 -5.57 -3.16
C PHE A 304 12.64 -5.26 -4.64
N LEU A 305 11.66 -5.45 -5.51
CA LEU A 305 11.77 -5.17 -6.94
C LEU A 305 11.94 -3.68 -7.22
N ASP A 306 11.27 -2.80 -6.48
CA ASP A 306 11.43 -1.35 -6.58
C ASP A 306 12.87 -0.94 -6.25
N PHE A 307 13.46 -1.48 -5.19
CA PHE A 307 14.87 -1.22 -4.85
C PHE A 307 15.81 -1.68 -5.97
N LEU A 308 15.62 -2.89 -6.48
CA LEU A 308 16.43 -3.43 -7.57
C LEU A 308 16.23 -2.63 -8.87
N SER A 309 15.02 -2.12 -9.10
CA SER A 309 14.65 -1.30 -10.25
C SER A 309 15.45 0.00 -10.32
N LEU A 310 15.83 0.59 -9.17
CA LEU A 310 16.64 1.81 -9.11
C LEU A 310 18.06 1.57 -9.63
N ILE A 311 18.65 0.41 -9.30
CA ILE A 311 19.98 0.02 -9.79
C ILE A 311 19.95 -0.13 -11.31
N PHE A 312 18.96 -0.86 -11.84
CA PHE A 312 18.79 -1.02 -13.28
C PHE A 312 18.52 0.32 -13.98
N LEU A 313 17.70 1.17 -13.38
CA LEU A 313 17.40 2.49 -13.91
C LEU A 313 18.66 3.35 -14.03
N THR A 314 19.50 3.40 -12.99
CA THR A 314 20.79 4.09 -13.05
C THR A 314 21.69 3.52 -14.15
N MET A 315 21.76 2.19 -14.29
CA MET A 315 22.57 1.54 -15.32
C MET A 315 22.09 1.85 -16.74
N ILE A 316 20.78 1.82 -17.00
CA ILE A 316 20.19 2.20 -18.29
C ILE A 316 20.59 3.63 -18.64
N TRP A 317 20.45 4.58 -17.71
CA TRP A 317 20.81 5.97 -17.94
C TRP A 317 22.33 6.22 -18.07
N ALA A 318 23.16 5.37 -17.47
CA ALA A 318 24.62 5.41 -17.59
C ALA A 318 25.12 4.86 -18.94
N ILE A 319 24.53 3.76 -19.43
CA ILE A 319 25.01 3.04 -20.63
C ILE A 319 24.39 3.59 -21.92
N CYS A 320 23.08 3.88 -21.93
CA CYS A 320 22.40 4.26 -23.17
C CYS A 320 23.00 5.54 -23.75
N PRO A 321 23.33 5.61 -25.05
CA PRO A 321 24.09 6.73 -25.61
C PRO A 321 23.29 8.02 -25.72
N ARG A 322 21.96 7.94 -25.76
CA ARG A 322 21.01 9.06 -25.87
C ARG A 322 19.90 8.93 -24.82
N ASP A 323 19.36 10.07 -24.41
CA ASP A 323 18.28 10.14 -23.41
C ASP A 323 16.99 9.47 -23.93
N SER A 324 16.68 9.59 -25.23
CA SER A 324 15.53 8.91 -25.84
C SER A 324 15.60 7.39 -25.75
N LEU A 325 16.80 6.81 -25.89
CA LEU A 325 17.01 5.36 -25.74
C LEU A 325 16.95 4.93 -24.27
N ALA A 326 17.40 5.78 -23.35
CA ALA A 326 17.27 5.51 -21.91
C ALA A 326 15.79 5.51 -21.47
N ILE A 327 14.97 6.42 -22.01
CA ILE A 327 13.52 6.44 -21.78
C ILE A 327 12.87 5.16 -22.31
N LEU A 328 13.23 4.72 -23.52
CA LEU A 328 12.73 3.46 -24.07
C LEU A 328 13.17 2.27 -23.20
N GLY A 329 14.43 2.23 -22.76
CA GLY A 329 14.94 1.19 -21.87
C GLY A 329 14.20 1.14 -20.53
N GLN A 330 13.91 2.29 -19.94
CA GLN A 330 13.09 2.40 -18.73
C GLN A 330 11.67 1.90 -18.95
N TRP A 331 11.05 2.23 -20.09
CA TRP A 331 9.72 1.72 -20.45
C TRP A 331 9.74 0.18 -20.60
N ILE A 332 10.72 -0.38 -21.31
CA ILE A 332 10.91 -1.83 -21.45
C ILE A 332 11.10 -2.48 -20.07
N GLN A 333 11.96 -1.91 -19.21
CA GLN A 333 12.18 -2.40 -17.85
C GLN A 333 10.86 -2.47 -17.06
N SER A 334 10.05 -1.40 -17.10
CA SER A 334 8.78 -1.36 -16.38
C SER A 334 7.81 -2.44 -16.85
N LYS A 335 7.76 -2.69 -18.17
CA LYS A 335 6.95 -3.77 -18.74
C LYS A 335 7.49 -5.15 -18.38
N LEU A 336 8.80 -5.37 -18.41
CA LEU A 336 9.39 -6.61 -17.95
C LEU A 336 9.06 -6.88 -16.48
N GLN A 337 9.15 -5.87 -15.61
CA GLN A 337 8.78 -6.02 -14.20
C GLN A 337 7.32 -6.47 -14.04
N GLU A 338 6.40 -5.78 -14.74
CA GLU A 338 4.97 -6.08 -14.72
C GLU A 338 4.66 -7.51 -15.22
N PHE A 339 5.21 -7.90 -16.37
CA PHE A 339 4.89 -9.17 -17.02
C PHE A 339 5.63 -10.38 -16.42
N VAL A 340 6.87 -10.20 -15.98
CA VAL A 340 7.73 -11.30 -15.51
C VAL A 340 7.57 -11.55 -14.01
N PHE A 341 7.26 -10.52 -13.22
CA PHE A 341 7.19 -10.64 -11.76
C PHE A 341 5.77 -10.40 -11.25
N ASP A 342 5.21 -9.21 -11.42
CA ASP A 342 3.97 -8.82 -10.72
C ASP A 342 2.77 -9.70 -11.11
N ARG A 343 2.53 -9.89 -12.42
CA ARG A 343 1.41 -10.71 -12.91
C ARG A 343 1.49 -12.18 -12.51
N PRO A 344 2.58 -12.92 -12.82
CA PRO A 344 2.66 -14.34 -12.45
C PRO A 344 2.70 -14.54 -10.93
N TYR A 345 3.29 -13.60 -10.18
CA TYR A 345 3.28 -13.67 -8.73
C TYR A 345 1.87 -13.48 -8.17
N SER A 346 1.11 -12.48 -8.64
CA SER A 346 -0.28 -12.28 -8.23
C SER A 346 -1.12 -13.52 -8.53
N ARG A 347 -1.02 -14.09 -9.73
CA ARG A 347 -1.74 -15.34 -10.10
C ARG A 347 -1.41 -16.51 -9.18
N ARG A 348 -0.15 -16.63 -8.73
CA ARG A 348 0.23 -17.67 -7.76
C ARG A 348 -0.39 -17.46 -6.39
N LEU A 349 -0.56 -16.20 -5.95
CA LEU A 349 -1.23 -15.90 -4.68
C LEU A 349 -2.73 -16.21 -4.79
N GLU A 350 -3.37 -15.87 -5.90
CA GLU A 350 -4.78 -16.22 -6.15
C GLU A 350 -5.01 -17.73 -6.11
N ALA A 351 -4.17 -18.53 -6.81
CA ALA A 351 -4.29 -19.98 -6.80
C ALA A 351 -4.04 -20.60 -5.40
N GLU A 352 -3.15 -20.00 -4.61
CA GLU A 352 -2.92 -20.41 -3.22
C GLU A 352 -4.15 -20.11 -2.33
N ALA A 353 -4.74 -18.93 -2.49
CA ALA A 353 -5.95 -18.52 -1.79
C ALA A 353 -7.20 -19.30 -2.23
N ASP A 354 -7.31 -19.65 -3.51
CA ASP A 354 -8.37 -20.53 -4.03
C ASP A 354 -8.30 -21.91 -3.38
N LYS A 355 -7.11 -22.51 -3.33
CA LYS A 355 -6.92 -23.82 -2.71
C LYS A 355 -7.25 -23.81 -1.22
N VAL A 356 -6.73 -22.84 -0.48
CA VAL A 356 -6.95 -22.75 0.97
C VAL A 356 -8.37 -22.31 1.29
N GLY A 357 -8.96 -21.40 0.51
CA GLY A 357 -10.35 -20.98 0.64
C GLY A 357 -11.33 -22.14 0.38
N LEU A 358 -11.04 -23.00 -0.62
CA LEU A 358 -11.77 -24.25 -0.83
C LEU A 358 -11.67 -25.20 0.37
N GLN A 359 -10.49 -25.34 0.97
CA GLN A 359 -10.32 -26.15 2.19
C GLN A 359 -11.12 -25.58 3.37
N PHE A 360 -11.14 -24.25 3.54
CA PHE A 360 -11.91 -23.61 4.61
C PHE A 360 -13.42 -23.82 4.42
N ALA A 361 -13.90 -23.69 3.18
CA ALA A 361 -15.29 -23.95 2.82
C ALA A 361 -15.66 -25.43 3.03
N ALA A 362 -14.83 -26.38 2.56
CA ALA A 362 -15.06 -27.82 2.74
C ALA A 362 -15.13 -28.21 4.23
N LYS A 363 -14.19 -27.73 5.06
CA LYS A 363 -14.22 -27.94 6.52
C LYS A 363 -15.48 -27.40 7.19
N ALA A 364 -16.07 -26.34 6.62
CA ALA A 364 -17.32 -25.76 7.07
C ALA A 364 -18.57 -26.45 6.47
N CYS A 365 -18.41 -27.59 5.79
CA CYS A 365 -19.49 -28.32 5.10
C CYS A 365 -20.25 -27.47 4.08
N VAL A 366 -19.54 -26.56 3.40
CA VAL A 366 -20.07 -25.74 2.31
C VAL A 366 -19.92 -26.51 1.00
N ASP A 367 -20.92 -26.47 0.13
CA ASP A 367 -20.78 -27.03 -1.22
C ASP A 367 -19.72 -26.26 -2.03
N VAL A 368 -18.51 -26.82 -2.06
CA VAL A 368 -17.37 -26.24 -2.77
C VAL A 368 -17.57 -26.15 -4.28
N ARG A 369 -18.52 -26.89 -4.88
CA ARG A 369 -18.85 -26.75 -6.32
C ARG A 369 -19.43 -25.37 -6.65
N ALA A 370 -19.98 -24.67 -5.66
CA ALA A 370 -20.46 -23.31 -5.83
C ALA A 370 -19.33 -22.34 -6.24
N SER A 371 -18.07 -22.66 -5.94
CA SER A 371 -16.93 -21.80 -6.29
C SER A 371 -16.75 -21.67 -7.81
N SER A 372 -16.75 -22.77 -8.55
CA SER A 372 -16.55 -22.75 -9.99
C SER A 372 -17.76 -22.15 -10.71
N VAL A 373 -18.96 -22.40 -10.19
CA VAL A 373 -20.20 -21.79 -10.68
C VAL A 373 -20.15 -20.27 -10.56
N PHE A 374 -19.72 -19.72 -9.42
CA PHE A 374 -19.59 -18.27 -9.25
C PHE A 374 -18.64 -17.64 -10.29
N TRP A 375 -17.49 -18.27 -10.54
CA TRP A 375 -16.54 -17.76 -11.54
C TRP A 375 -17.09 -17.83 -12.98
N GLN A 376 -17.83 -18.89 -13.32
CA GLN A 376 -18.52 -18.98 -14.61
C GLN A 376 -19.60 -17.89 -14.76
N GLN A 377 -20.32 -17.58 -13.68
CA GLN A 377 -21.31 -16.49 -13.66
C GLN A 377 -20.64 -15.13 -13.90
N MET A 378 -19.48 -14.87 -13.29
CA MET A 378 -18.72 -13.63 -13.49
C MET A 378 -18.19 -13.50 -14.92
N GLU A 379 -17.65 -14.57 -15.49
CA GLU A 379 -17.20 -14.61 -16.89
C GLU A 379 -18.37 -14.35 -17.86
N LEU A 380 -19.52 -14.98 -17.62
CA LEU A 380 -20.72 -14.75 -18.42
C LEU A 380 -21.23 -13.32 -18.28
N ALA A 381 -21.22 -12.75 -17.07
CA ALA A 381 -21.62 -11.37 -16.83
C ALA A 381 -20.73 -10.36 -17.57
N GLU A 382 -19.42 -10.62 -17.64
CA GLU A 382 -18.48 -9.82 -18.43
C GLU A 382 -18.80 -9.87 -19.93
N ILE A 383 -19.07 -11.08 -20.46
CA ILE A 383 -19.44 -11.28 -21.88
C ILE A 383 -20.73 -10.54 -22.23
N ILE A 384 -21.76 -10.66 -21.39
CA ILE A 384 -23.09 -10.08 -21.64
C ILE A 384 -23.06 -8.55 -21.61
N GLN A 385 -22.30 -7.95 -20.69
CA GLN A 385 -22.33 -6.50 -20.50
C GLN A 385 -21.55 -5.72 -21.57
N GLY A 386 -20.73 -6.39 -22.40
CA GLY A 386 -20.08 -5.79 -23.58
C GLY A 386 -19.18 -4.58 -23.30
N GLN A 387 -18.94 -4.29 -22.02
CA GLN A 387 -18.17 -3.17 -21.49
C GLN A 387 -17.24 -3.77 -20.43
N PRO A 388 -15.95 -3.39 -20.41
CA PRO A 388 -14.95 -3.91 -19.47
C PRO A 388 -15.11 -3.29 -18.07
N LYS A 389 -16.35 -3.09 -17.59
CA LYS A 389 -16.59 -2.82 -16.17
C LYS A 389 -16.55 -4.17 -15.45
N LEU A 390 -15.34 -4.69 -15.32
CA LEU A 390 -15.07 -5.78 -14.41
C LEU A 390 -15.58 -5.36 -13.02
N PRO A 391 -16.36 -6.21 -12.32
CA PRO A 391 -16.57 -6.09 -10.89
C PRO A 391 -15.28 -5.67 -10.17
N GLU A 392 -15.37 -4.81 -9.15
CA GLU A 392 -14.19 -4.36 -8.39
C GLU A 392 -13.43 -5.56 -7.80
N TRP A 393 -14.17 -6.59 -7.39
CA TRP A 393 -13.64 -7.90 -7.02
C TRP A 393 -12.76 -8.54 -8.11
N LEU A 394 -13.18 -8.57 -9.37
CA LEU A 394 -12.37 -9.13 -10.47
C LEU A 394 -11.13 -8.28 -10.79
N SER A 395 -11.18 -6.99 -10.47
CA SER A 395 -10.05 -6.09 -10.66
C SER A 395 -8.97 -6.29 -9.58
N THR A 396 -9.39 -6.57 -8.36
CA THR A 396 -8.51 -6.85 -7.21
C THR A 396 -8.02 -8.30 -7.22
N HIS A 397 -8.85 -9.23 -7.72
CA HIS A 397 -8.58 -10.67 -7.86
C HIS A 397 -8.61 -11.09 -9.34
N PRO A 398 -7.58 -10.74 -10.13
CA PRO A 398 -7.57 -11.00 -11.56
C PRO A 398 -7.63 -12.50 -11.85
N SER A 399 -8.68 -12.92 -12.56
CA SER A 399 -8.80 -14.29 -13.07
C SER A 399 -7.62 -14.60 -14.00
N HIS A 400 -6.99 -15.75 -13.81
CA HIS A 400 -6.18 -16.33 -14.88
C HIS A 400 -7.12 -17.09 -15.83
N GLU A 401 -6.75 -17.20 -17.12
CA GLU A 401 -7.48 -18.07 -18.05
C GLU A 401 -7.77 -19.40 -17.35
N ASN A 402 -9.04 -19.80 -17.33
CA ASN A 402 -9.50 -21.04 -16.72
C ASN A 402 -9.48 -21.14 -15.17
N ARG A 403 -9.77 -20.07 -14.44
CA ARG A 403 -9.94 -20.14 -12.96
C ARG A 403 -11.06 -21.11 -12.53
N SER A 404 -12.18 -21.14 -13.24
CA SER A 404 -13.27 -22.10 -13.01
C SER A 404 -12.79 -23.56 -13.15
N GLU A 405 -12.11 -23.90 -14.26
CA GLU A 405 -11.51 -25.22 -14.44
C GLU A 405 -10.45 -25.56 -13.38
N HIS A 406 -9.68 -24.57 -12.93
CA HIS A 406 -8.70 -24.79 -11.87
C HIS A 406 -9.38 -25.18 -10.57
N LEU A 407 -10.45 -24.48 -10.19
CA LEU A 407 -11.27 -24.83 -9.02
C LEU A 407 -11.89 -26.23 -9.18
N ASP A 408 -12.42 -26.55 -10.36
CA ASP A 408 -12.99 -27.89 -10.64
C ASP A 408 -11.96 -29.02 -10.46
N ARG A 409 -10.68 -28.76 -10.76
CA ARG A 409 -9.60 -29.73 -10.50
C ARG A 409 -9.25 -29.86 -9.02
N LEU A 410 -9.42 -28.80 -8.24
CA LEU A 410 -9.13 -28.80 -6.80
C LEU A 410 -10.26 -29.42 -5.98
N ILE A 411 -11.52 -29.31 -6.42
CA ILE A 411 -12.70 -29.84 -5.70
C ILE A 411 -12.51 -31.29 -5.25
N PRO A 412 -12.11 -32.26 -6.11
CA PRO A 412 -11.91 -33.64 -5.68
C PRO A 412 -10.79 -33.82 -4.63
N GLU A 413 -9.80 -32.94 -4.60
CA GLU A 413 -8.72 -33.00 -3.61
C GLU A 413 -9.22 -32.54 -2.23
N VAL A 414 -10.06 -31.51 -2.18
CA VAL A 414 -10.57 -30.94 -0.92
C VAL A 414 -11.77 -31.69 -0.37
N SER A 415 -12.64 -32.28 -1.21
CA SER A 415 -13.78 -33.06 -0.73
C SER A 415 -13.37 -34.35 0.00
N ARG A 416 -12.14 -34.84 -0.20
CA ARG A 416 -11.60 -35.97 0.60
C ARG A 416 -11.30 -35.60 2.05
N VAL A 417 -11.32 -34.32 2.40
CA VAL A 417 -11.17 -33.83 3.78
C VAL A 417 -12.51 -33.90 4.53
N GLU A 418 -13.63 -34.13 3.83
CA GLU A 418 -14.97 -34.30 4.42
C GLU A 418 -15.22 -35.74 4.93
N GLU A 419 -14.41 -36.71 4.52
CA GLU A 419 -14.42 -38.11 4.99
C GLU A 419 -13.46 -38.33 6.17
#